data_AF-A0A401FN06-F1
#
_entry.id   AF-A0A401FN06-F1
#
_cell.length_a   1.000
_cell.length_b   1.000
_cell.length_c   1.000
_cell.angle_alpha   90.00
_cell.angle_beta   90.00
_cell.angle_gamma   90.00
#
_symmetry.space_group_name_H-M   'P 1'
#
loop_
_entity.id
_entity.type
_entity.pdbx_description
1 polymer ?
#
loop_
_entity_poly.entity_id
_entity_poly.type
_entity_poly.pdbx_seq_one_letter_code
_entity_poly.pdbx_strand_id
1 'polypeptide(L)'
;MSYAQGFAQLKTASDQYEWNLQLGEMAKIWRAGCIIRARFLQNITDAYDKNPELQNLLLDPYFTEICKKYQESARDVVALSTKAGIPVPSLAAAVSYYDSYRSEVVPANLLQAQRDYFGAHTYERTDREGNFHYPWYEEQ
;
A
#
# COMPACT_ATOMS: atom_id res chain seq x y z
N MET A 1 5.56 -0.49 6.69
CA MET A 1 4.13 -0.46 6.28
C MET A 1 3.49 0.88 6.58
N SER A 2 3.20 1.24 7.84
CA SER A 2 2.50 2.49 8.17
C SER A 2 3.15 3.76 7.58
N TYR A 3 4.48 3.94 7.70
CA TYR A 3 5.18 5.06 7.06
C TYR A 3 5.07 5.05 5.53
N ALA A 4 5.13 3.87 4.88
CA ALA A 4 4.97 3.79 3.43
C ALA A 4 3.57 4.26 2.98
N GLN A 5 2.52 3.87 3.73
CA GLN A 5 1.15 4.33 3.49
C GLN A 5 1.00 5.83 3.73
N GLY A 6 1.56 6.35 4.83
CA GLY A 6 1.50 7.78 5.15
C GLY A 6 2.23 8.66 4.13
N PHE A 7 3.41 8.25 3.68
CA PHE A 7 4.14 8.97 2.63
C PHE A 7 3.48 8.88 1.26
N ALA A 8 2.87 7.73 0.92
CA ALA A 8 2.05 7.62 -0.29
C ALA A 8 0.83 8.56 -0.23
N GLN A 9 0.17 8.67 0.92
CA GLN A 9 -0.92 9.61 1.13
C GLN A 9 -0.47 11.07 0.97
N LEU A 10 0.70 11.44 1.51
CA LEU A 10 1.28 12.78 1.34
C LEU A 10 1.59 13.06 -0.13
N LYS A 11 2.11 12.07 -0.88
CA LYS A 11 2.34 12.20 -2.32
C LYS A 11 1.04 12.45 -3.07
N THR A 12 0.02 11.61 -2.85
CA THR A 12 -1.30 11.80 -3.46
C THR A 12 -1.89 13.18 -3.15
N ALA A 13 -1.76 13.66 -1.91
CA ALA A 13 -2.20 15.01 -1.54
C ALA A 13 -1.38 16.10 -2.26
N SER A 14 -0.05 15.94 -2.34
CA SER A 14 0.82 16.86 -3.06
C SER A 14 0.44 16.97 -4.53
N ASP A 15 0.14 15.85 -5.18
CA ASP A 15 -0.24 15.79 -6.60
C ASP A 15 -1.64 16.42 -6.80
N GLN A 16 -2.60 16.11 -5.92
CA GLN A 16 -3.97 16.65 -5.98
C GLN A 16 -4.06 18.16 -5.74
N TYR A 17 -3.21 18.70 -4.87
CA TYR A 17 -3.25 20.11 -4.46
C TYR A 17 -2.08 20.94 -5.00
N GLU A 18 -1.25 20.37 -5.88
CA GLU A 18 -0.11 21.02 -6.52
C GLU A 18 0.89 21.64 -5.51
N TRP A 19 1.04 21.04 -4.33
CA TRP A 19 1.88 21.58 -3.26
C TRP A 19 3.38 21.36 -3.48
N ASN A 20 3.75 20.45 -4.39
CA ASN A 20 5.13 20.08 -4.67
C ASN A 20 5.93 19.75 -3.39
N LEU A 21 5.33 18.91 -2.53
CA LEU A 21 5.88 18.56 -1.22
C LEU A 21 7.25 17.90 -1.36
N GLN A 22 8.22 18.43 -0.62
CA GLN A 22 9.57 17.86 -0.53
C GLN A 22 9.60 16.77 0.54
N LEU A 23 9.18 15.55 0.18
CA LEU A 23 9.00 14.44 1.12
C LEU A 23 10.29 14.08 1.90
N GLY A 24 11.46 14.16 1.27
CA GLY A 24 12.75 13.99 1.93
C GLY A 24 13.00 15.04 3.02
N GLU A 25 12.71 16.31 2.74
CA GLU A 25 12.83 17.40 3.72
C GLU A 25 11.83 17.25 4.88
N MET A 26 10.61 16.79 4.60
CA MET A 26 9.63 16.46 5.65
C MET A 26 10.15 15.37 6.59
N ALA A 27 10.75 14.30 6.05
CA ALA A 27 11.39 13.27 6.86
C ALA A 27 12.55 13.85 7.69
N LYS A 28 13.36 14.76 7.13
CA LYS A 28 14.47 15.42 7.82
C LYS A 28 14.01 16.21 9.04
N ILE A 29 12.95 17.02 8.92
CA ILE A 29 12.44 17.85 10.03
C ILE A 29 11.83 17.01 11.16
N TRP A 30 11.32 15.81 10.87
CA TRP A 30 10.77 14.91 11.89
C TRP A 30 11.84 14.14 12.67
N ARG A 31 13.12 14.21 12.29
CA ARG A 31 14.22 13.51 13.00
C ARG A 31 14.46 14.04 14.42
N ALA A 32 14.01 15.25 14.73
CA ALA A 32 14.16 15.86 16.05
C ALA A 32 12.92 16.67 16.42
N GLY A 33 12.76 16.96 17.72
CA GLY A 33 11.68 17.82 18.25
C GLY A 33 10.29 17.18 18.30
N CYS A 34 9.88 16.40 17.30
CA CYS A 34 8.55 15.78 17.29
C CYS A 34 8.50 14.46 18.09
N ILE A 35 7.27 13.97 18.34
CA ILE A 35 7.03 12.73 19.10
C ILE A 35 7.51 11.49 18.34
N ILE A 36 7.33 11.46 17.02
CA ILE A 36 7.68 10.31 16.17
C ILE A 36 9.16 10.25 15.78
N ARG A 37 10.01 11.10 16.40
CA ARG A 37 11.44 11.18 16.10
C ARG A 37 12.13 9.84 16.28
N ALA A 38 12.88 9.40 15.27
CA ALA A 38 13.62 8.15 15.30
C ALA A 38 14.77 8.18 14.30
N ARG A 39 15.83 7.40 14.57
CA ARG A 39 16.89 7.14 13.57
C ARG A 39 16.33 6.56 12.27
N PHE A 40 15.20 5.86 12.34
CA PHE A 40 14.47 5.33 11.19
C PHE A 40 14.14 6.39 10.13
N LEU A 41 13.86 7.64 10.53
CA LEU A 41 13.54 8.73 9.61
C LEU A 41 14.73 9.15 8.73
N GLN A 42 15.97 8.82 9.13
CA GLN A 42 17.14 8.96 8.27
C GLN A 42 17.02 8.08 7.03
N ASN A 43 16.62 6.82 7.17
CA ASN A 43 16.49 5.93 6.01
C ASN A 43 15.39 6.40 5.04
N ILE A 44 14.31 7.02 5.56
CA ILE A 44 13.27 7.63 4.72
C ILE A 44 13.84 8.84 3.96
N THR A 45 14.61 9.67 4.68
CA THR A 45 15.31 10.81 4.09
C THR A 45 16.20 10.35 2.95
N ASP A 46 17.05 9.35 3.20
CA ASP A 46 18.02 8.83 2.23
C ASP A 46 17.32 8.24 0.99
N ALA A 47 16.18 7.57 1.18
CA ALA A 47 15.38 7.01 0.08
C ALA A 47 14.85 8.10 -0.86
N TYR A 48 14.35 9.21 -0.32
CA TYR A 48 13.87 10.35 -1.13
C TYR A 48 15.01 11.23 -1.67
N ASP A 49 16.13 11.36 -0.95
CA ASP A 49 17.33 12.02 -1.47
C ASP A 49 17.89 11.26 -2.69
N LYS A 50 17.79 9.92 -2.68
CA LYS A 50 18.18 9.05 -3.81
C LYS A 50 17.17 9.11 -4.97
N ASN A 51 15.88 9.09 -4.67
CA ASN A 51 14.81 9.17 -5.66
C ASN A 51 13.66 10.06 -5.15
N PRO A 52 13.63 11.34 -5.53
CA PRO A 52 12.56 12.26 -5.13
C PRO A 52 11.17 11.82 -5.63
N GLU A 53 11.12 11.12 -6.77
CA GLU A 53 9.88 10.63 -7.40
C GLU A 53 9.47 9.21 -6.94
N LEU A 54 10.03 8.74 -5.82
CA LEU A 54 9.72 7.43 -5.27
C LEU A 54 8.22 7.32 -4.93
N GLN A 55 7.52 6.44 -5.65
CA GLN A 55 6.07 6.25 -5.51
C GLN A 55 5.68 5.64 -4.16
N ASN A 56 6.53 4.75 -3.61
CA ASN A 56 6.29 4.10 -2.35
C ASN A 56 7.62 3.69 -1.70
N LEU A 57 7.75 3.91 -0.39
CA LEU A 57 8.95 3.54 0.37
C LEU A 57 9.30 2.06 0.26
N LEU A 58 8.33 1.17 0.05
CA LEU A 58 8.58 -0.26 -0.12
C LEU A 58 9.41 -0.61 -1.37
N LEU A 59 9.54 0.31 -2.32
CA LEU A 59 10.31 0.12 -3.56
C LEU A 59 11.78 0.57 -3.42
N ASP A 60 12.12 1.28 -2.35
CA ASP A 60 13.52 1.58 -2.07
C ASP A 60 14.27 0.32 -1.59
N PRO A 61 15.54 0.10 -2.01
CA PRO A 61 16.28 -1.11 -1.65
C PRO A 61 16.43 -1.36 -0.16
N TYR A 62 16.61 -0.33 0.68
CA TYR A 62 16.74 -0.53 2.12
C TYR A 62 15.47 -1.13 2.70
N PHE A 63 14.31 -0.55 2.40
CA PHE A 63 13.03 -1.05 2.92
C PHE A 63 12.63 -2.39 2.30
N THR A 64 12.95 -2.61 1.02
CA THR A 64 12.76 -3.90 0.35
C THR A 64 13.49 -5.02 1.09
N GLU A 65 14.77 -4.83 1.41
CA GLU A 65 15.57 -5.84 2.11
C GLU A 65 15.09 -6.08 3.54
N ILE A 66 14.68 -5.03 4.26
CA ILE A 66 14.07 -5.18 5.59
C ILE A 66 12.78 -6.01 5.51
N CYS A 67 11.92 -5.75 4.53
CA CYS A 67 10.67 -6.51 4.37
C CYS A 67 10.95 -7.97 4.02
N LYS A 68 11.88 -8.24 3.09
CA LYS A 68 12.32 -9.60 2.76
C LYS A 68 12.82 -10.36 3.99
N LYS A 69 13.63 -9.71 4.82
CA LYS A 69 14.23 -10.31 6.02
C LYS A 69 13.20 -10.59 7.12
N TYR A 70 12.22 -9.71 7.33
CA TYR A 70 11.33 -9.77 8.50
C TYR A 70 9.92 -10.26 8.22
N GLN A 71 9.53 -10.46 6.96
CA GLN A 71 8.16 -10.89 6.64
C GLN A 71 7.79 -12.24 7.28
N GLU A 72 8.71 -13.19 7.39
CA GLU A 72 8.44 -14.51 7.97
C GLU A 72 8.10 -14.38 9.46
N SER A 73 8.94 -13.69 10.23
CA SER A 73 8.66 -13.43 11.65
C SER A 73 7.36 -12.65 11.87
N ALA A 74 7.04 -11.70 11.00
CA ALA A 74 5.76 -10.98 11.07
C ALA A 74 4.56 -11.92 10.86
N ARG A 75 4.67 -12.87 9.93
CA ARG A 75 3.63 -13.90 9.68
C ARG A 75 3.50 -14.84 10.86
N ASP A 76 4.61 -15.30 11.43
CA ASP A 76 4.61 -16.18 12.60
C ASP A 76 3.93 -15.52 13.80
N VAL A 77 4.27 -14.25 14.07
CA VAL A 77 3.64 -13.48 15.16
C VAL A 77 2.15 -13.31 14.92
N VAL A 78 1.72 -12.97 13.70
CA VAL A 78 0.30 -12.83 13.37
C VAL A 78 -0.42 -14.17 13.53
N ALA A 79 0.11 -15.26 12.97
CA ALA A 79 -0.50 -16.58 13.05
C ALA A 79 -0.60 -17.09 14.50
N LEU A 80 0.46 -16.92 15.29
CA LEU A 80 0.47 -17.30 16.70
C LEU A 80 -0.53 -16.47 17.50
N SER A 81 -0.56 -15.15 17.30
CA SER A 81 -1.49 -14.25 17.98
C SER A 81 -2.94 -14.59 17.67
N THR A 82 -3.26 -14.86 16.39
CA THR A 82 -4.60 -15.29 15.98
C THR A 82 -5.00 -16.60 16.64
N LYS A 83 -4.11 -17.62 16.65
CA LYS A 83 -4.39 -18.90 17.33
C LYS A 83 -4.58 -18.76 18.84
N ALA A 84 -3.85 -17.83 19.46
CA ALA A 84 -3.93 -17.55 20.89
C ALA A 84 -5.10 -16.62 21.28
N GLY A 85 -5.86 -16.09 20.32
CA GLY A 85 -6.92 -15.11 20.59
C GLY A 85 -6.40 -13.73 21.03
N ILE A 86 -5.15 -13.38 20.70
CA ILE A 86 -4.54 -12.09 21.02
C ILE A 86 -4.78 -11.12 19.84
N PRO A 87 -5.46 -9.98 20.06
CA PRO A 87 -5.75 -9.04 18.98
C PRO A 87 -4.49 -8.27 18.55
N VAL A 88 -4.13 -8.38 17.27
CA VAL A 88 -2.97 -7.70 16.66
C VAL A 88 -3.35 -6.92 15.39
N PRO A 89 -4.33 -6.02 15.44
CA PRO A 89 -4.94 -5.41 14.25
C PRO A 89 -3.91 -4.73 13.34
N SER A 90 -2.98 -3.97 13.91
CA SER A 90 -1.97 -3.25 13.14
C SER A 90 -0.93 -4.17 12.47
N LEU A 91 -0.55 -5.27 13.13
CA LEU A 91 0.38 -6.25 12.55
C LEU A 91 -0.29 -7.07 11.45
N ALA A 92 -1.52 -7.53 11.69
CA ALA A 92 -2.31 -8.22 10.69
C ALA A 92 -2.53 -7.35 9.45
N ALA A 93 -2.94 -6.09 9.64
CA ALA A 93 -3.10 -5.13 8.54
C ALA A 93 -1.79 -4.85 7.80
N ALA A 94 -0.65 -4.81 8.51
CA ALA A 94 0.66 -4.62 7.88
C ALA A 94 1.04 -5.78 6.95
N VAL A 95 0.78 -7.03 7.37
CA VAL A 95 1.00 -8.22 6.53
C VAL A 95 0.05 -8.21 5.33
N SER A 96 -1.25 -7.97 5.56
CA SER A 96 -2.25 -7.91 4.49
C SER A 96 -1.93 -6.82 3.47
N TYR A 97 -1.54 -5.62 3.90
CA TYR A 97 -1.13 -4.54 3.00
C TYR A 97 0.09 -4.93 2.17
N TYR A 98 1.11 -5.53 2.79
CA TYR A 98 2.32 -5.95 2.08
C TYR A 98 2.01 -6.99 1.00
N ASP A 99 1.17 -7.98 1.31
CA ASP A 99 0.76 -9.01 0.36
C ASP A 99 -0.13 -8.46 -0.75
N SER A 100 -1.08 -7.57 -0.44
CA SER A 100 -1.90 -6.90 -1.46
C SER A 100 -1.07 -6.02 -2.39
N TYR A 101 -0.12 -5.25 -1.85
CA TYR A 101 0.68 -4.32 -2.64
C TYR A 101 1.64 -5.01 -3.62
N ARG A 102 2.15 -6.20 -3.26
CA ARG A 102 3.06 -6.98 -4.12
C ARG A 102 2.35 -7.96 -5.06
N SER A 103 1.03 -8.05 -4.99
CA SER A 103 0.24 -8.95 -5.84
C SER A 103 -0.10 -8.24 -7.15
N GLU A 104 0.44 -8.73 -8.26
CA GLU A 104 0.12 -8.22 -9.61
C GLU A 104 -1.37 -8.38 -9.93
N VAL A 105 -1.96 -9.49 -9.50
CA VAL A 105 -3.39 -9.78 -9.66
C VAL A 105 -4.01 -9.98 -8.28
N VAL A 106 -5.06 -9.21 -7.99
CA VAL A 106 -5.86 -9.28 -6.76
C VAL A 106 -7.28 -9.74 -7.10
N PRO A 107 -8.05 -10.31 -6.14
CA PRO A 107 -9.40 -10.81 -6.39
C PRO A 107 -10.46 -9.72 -6.65
N ALA A 108 -10.05 -8.49 -6.97
CA ALA A 108 -10.94 -7.39 -7.33
C ALA A 108 -11.67 -7.64 -8.67
N ASN A 109 -11.19 -8.58 -9.50
CA ASN A 109 -11.93 -9.05 -10.67
C ASN A 109 -13.30 -9.64 -10.31
N LEU A 110 -13.41 -10.35 -9.18
CA LEU A 110 -14.70 -10.85 -8.69
C LEU A 110 -15.61 -9.70 -8.23
N LEU A 111 -15.06 -8.67 -7.59
CA LEU A 111 -15.81 -7.48 -7.22
C LEU A 111 -16.35 -6.75 -8.46
N GLN A 112 -15.54 -6.63 -9.51
CA GLN A 112 -15.96 -6.07 -10.79
C GLN A 112 -17.08 -6.90 -11.44
N ALA A 113 -16.97 -8.23 -11.44
CA ALA A 113 -18.02 -9.10 -11.94
C ALA A 113 -19.33 -8.95 -11.14
N GLN A 114 -19.26 -8.86 -9.82
CA GLN A 114 -20.43 -8.64 -8.97
C GLN A 114 -21.11 -7.31 -9.27
N ARG A 115 -20.34 -6.21 -9.35
CA ARG A 115 -20.85 -4.87 -9.68
C ARG A 115 -21.51 -4.83 -11.05
N ASP A 116 -20.93 -5.49 -12.04
CA ASP A 116 -21.52 -5.59 -13.37
C ASP A 116 -22.79 -6.43 -13.35
N TYR A 117 -22.81 -7.53 -12.58
CA TYR A 117 -23.96 -8.42 -12.43
C TYR A 117 -25.19 -7.69 -11.90
N PHE A 118 -25.12 -7.04 -10.73
CA PHE A 118 -26.32 -6.48 -10.10
C PHE A 118 -26.63 -5.03 -10.52
N GLY A 119 -25.67 -4.34 -11.16
CA GLY A 119 -25.75 -2.89 -11.35
C GLY A 119 -25.31 -2.38 -12.72
N ALA A 120 -25.03 -3.27 -13.68
CA ALA A 120 -24.57 -2.92 -15.04
C ALA A 120 -23.41 -1.90 -15.03
N HIS A 121 -22.54 -2.01 -14.03
CA HIS A 121 -21.47 -1.03 -13.79
C HIS A 121 -20.30 -1.11 -14.77
N THR A 122 -20.30 -2.09 -15.68
CA THR A 122 -19.22 -2.40 -16.61
C THR A 122 -17.90 -2.79 -15.93
N TYR A 123 -16.97 -3.35 -16.70
CA TYR A 123 -15.62 -3.69 -16.26
C TYR A 123 -14.61 -3.62 -17.42
N GLU A 124 -13.33 -3.47 -17.10
CA GLU A 124 -12.22 -3.56 -18.06
C GLU A 124 -11.68 -4.99 -18.15
N ARG A 125 -10.99 -5.30 -19.26
CA ARG A 125 -10.42 -6.62 -19.51
C ARG A 125 -8.89 -6.55 -19.64
N THR A 126 -8.24 -7.69 -19.40
CA THR A 126 -6.78 -7.82 -19.49
C THR A 126 -6.27 -8.09 -20.91
N ASP A 127 -7.15 -8.46 -21.85
CA ASP A 127 -6.80 -8.83 -23.22
C ASP A 127 -7.07 -7.74 -24.26
N ARG A 128 -7.77 -6.65 -23.89
CA ARG A 128 -8.16 -5.56 -24.80
C ARG A 128 -8.62 -4.33 -24.05
N GLU A 129 -8.47 -3.16 -24.66
CA GLU A 129 -8.92 -1.88 -24.12
C GLU A 129 -10.45 -1.72 -24.21
N GLY A 130 -11.02 -0.92 -23.29
CA GLY A 130 -12.43 -0.54 -23.28
C GLY A 130 -13.21 -1.04 -22.06
N ASN A 131 -14.47 -0.59 -21.98
CA ASN A 131 -15.42 -1.02 -20.96
C ASN A 131 -16.38 -2.06 -21.53
N PHE A 132 -16.65 -3.11 -20.77
CA PHE A 132 -17.47 -4.24 -21.16
C PHE A 132 -18.60 -4.44 -20.16
N HIS A 133 -19.77 -4.81 -20.66
CA HIS A 133 -20.88 -5.33 -19.86
C HIS A 133 -21.14 -6.77 -20.29
N TYR A 134 -21.39 -7.67 -19.33
CA TYR A 134 -21.80 -9.03 -19.63
C TYR A 134 -23.30 -9.21 -19.33
N PRO A 135 -24.10 -9.75 -20.24
CA PRO A 135 -25.51 -10.07 -19.95
C PRO A 135 -25.57 -11.32 -19.07
N TRP A 136 -25.53 -11.13 -17.75
CA TRP A 136 -25.45 -12.23 -16.78
C TRP A 136 -26.75 -13.03 -16.64
N TYR A 137 -27.87 -12.45 -17.06
CA TYR A 137 -29.21 -13.04 -17.06
C TYR A 137 -29.99 -12.48 -18.27
N GLU A 138 -31.11 -13.12 -18.60
CA GLU A 138 -32.07 -12.55 -19.54
C GLU A 138 -32.80 -11.40 -18.84
N GLU A 139 -32.67 -10.18 -19.36
CA GLU A 139 -33.47 -9.03 -18.93
C GLU A 139 -34.93 -9.28 -19.31
N GLN A 140 -35.83 -9.24 -18.31
CA GLN A 140 -37.28 -9.40 -18.50
C GLN A 140 -37.95 -8.10 -18.95
#